data_AF-A0A965XLE3-F1
#
_entry.id   AF-A0A965XLE3-F1
#
_cell.length_a   1.000
_cell.length_b   1.000
_cell.length_c   1.000
_cell.angle_alpha   90.00
_cell.angle_beta   90.00
_cell.angle_gamma   90.00
#
_symmetry.space_group_name_H-M   'P 1'
#
loop_
_entity.id
_entity.type
_entity.pdbx_description
1 polymer ?
#
loop_
_entity_poly.entity_id
_entity_poly.type
_entity_poly.pdbx_seq_one_letter_code
_entity_poly.pdbx_strand_id
1 'polypeptide(L)' 'MITYEFGKRIQELRKNTGLSQEKFALQIGMDRTYFASVEAGRRNISICNIKKIADGLGVSLLICGS' A
#
# COMPACT_ATOMS: atom_id res chain seq x y z
N MET A 1 7.02 5.45 14.27
CA MET A 1 7.95 4.76 13.34
C MET A 1 7.40 4.92 11.93
N ILE A 2 8.27 5.25 10.96
CA ILE A 2 7.87 5.60 9.58
C ILE A 2 6.99 4.52 8.94
N THR A 3 7.28 3.23 9.15
CA THR A 3 6.51 2.12 8.57
C THR A 3 5.06 2.07 9.07
N TYR A 4 4.79 2.45 10.32
CA TYR A 4 3.45 2.48 10.88
C TYR A 4 2.59 3.59 10.28
N GLU A 5 3.13 4.81 10.18
CA GLU A 5 2.41 5.95 9.58
C GLU A 5 2.15 5.71 8.10
N PHE A 6 3.14 5.16 7.39
CA PHE A 6 3.00 4.77 5.99
C PHE A 6 1.92 3.70 5.78
N GLY A 7 1.96 2.62 6.58
CA GLY A 7 0.95 1.55 6.52
C GLY A 7 -0.46 2.04 6.83
N LYS A 8 -0.60 2.92 7.83
CA LYS A 8 -1.87 3.55 8.18
C LYS A 8 -2.42 4.40 7.03
N ARG A 9 -1.57 5.20 6.36
CA ARG A 9 -1.98 5.99 5.20
C ARG A 9 -2.46 5.12 4.04
N ILE A 10 -1.78 4.01 3.75
CA ILE A 10 -2.23 3.04 2.74
C ILE A 10 -3.60 2.49 3.12
N GLN A 11 -3.81 2.12 4.38
CA GLN A 11 -5.08 1.60 4.84
C GLN A 11 -6.23 2.61 4.68
N GLU A 12 -6.00 3.88 5.03
CA GLU A 12 -6.98 4.94 4.85
C GLU A 12 -7.35 5.10 3.36
N LEU A 13 -6.35 5.19 2.48
CA LEU A 13 -6.59 5.31 1.04
C LEU A 13 -7.34 4.10 0.48
N ARG A 14 -6.97 2.88 0.88
CA ARG A 14 -7.71 1.68 0.47
C ARG A 14 -9.15 1.73 0.96
N LYS A 15 -9.40 2.11 2.22
CA LYS A 15 -10.77 2.18 2.75
C LYS A 15 -11.64 3.14 1.93
N ASN A 16 -11.09 4.23 1.42
CA ASN A 16 -11.81 5.17 0.54
C ASN A 16 -12.21 4.55 -0.81
N THR A 17 -11.56 3.48 -1.26
CA THR A 17 -11.98 2.72 -2.46
C THR A 17 -13.14 1.76 -2.21
N GLY A 18 -13.52 1.51 -0.94
CA GLY A 18 -14.51 0.50 -0.57
C GLY A 18 -14.03 -0.96 -0.70
N LEU A 19 -12.79 -1.20 -1.11
CA LEU A 19 -12.24 -2.54 -1.27
C LEU A 19 -11.76 -3.14 0.05
N SER A 20 -11.99 -4.45 0.25
CA SER A 20 -11.35 -5.21 1.33
C SER A 20 -9.85 -5.37 1.06
N GLN A 21 -9.09 -5.76 2.10
CA GLN A 21 -7.66 -6.08 1.92
C GLN A 21 -7.45 -7.19 0.88
N GLU A 22 -8.33 -8.19 0.86
CA GLU A 22 -8.26 -9.29 -0.10
C GLU A 22 -8.51 -8.83 -1.53
N LYS A 23 -9.59 -8.07 -1.77
CA LYS A 23 -9.90 -7.54 -3.11
C LYS A 23 -8.79 -6.62 -3.62
N PHE A 24 -8.29 -5.74 -2.76
CA PHE A 24 -7.23 -4.82 -3.14
C PHE A 24 -5.90 -5.54 -3.41
N ALA A 25 -5.51 -6.48 -2.54
CA ALA A 25 -4.30 -7.28 -2.73
C ALA A 25 -4.35 -8.07 -4.05
N LEU A 26 -5.49 -8.68 -4.37
CA LEU A 26 -5.72 -9.35 -5.65
C LEU A 26 -5.57 -8.38 -6.84
N GLN A 27 -6.18 -7.20 -6.75
CA GLN A 27 -6.12 -6.16 -7.80
C GLN A 27 -4.68 -5.74 -8.14
N ILE A 28 -3.80 -5.64 -7.13
CA ILE A 28 -2.39 -5.23 -7.32
C ILE A 28 -1.42 -6.41 -7.47
N GLY A 29 -1.94 -7.64 -7.55
CA GLY A 29 -1.13 -8.86 -7.69
C GLY A 29 -0.19 -9.10 -6.49
N MET A 30 -0.70 -8.93 -5.27
CA MET A 30 0.04 -9.07 -4.02
C MET A 30 -0.62 -10.10 -3.10
N ASP A 31 0.18 -10.83 -2.32
CA ASP A 31 -0.36 -11.72 -1.29
C ASP A 31 -1.12 -10.90 -0.23
N ARG A 32 -2.33 -11.35 0.11
CA ARG A 32 -3.21 -10.69 1.10
C ARG A 32 -2.54 -10.54 2.46
N THR A 33 -1.82 -11.56 2.93
CA THR A 33 -1.17 -11.56 4.24
C THR A 33 0.02 -10.61 4.25
N TYR A 34 0.78 -10.57 3.16
CA TYR A 34 1.82 -9.57 2.95
C TYR A 34 1.24 -8.16 2.96
N PHE A 35 0.20 -7.89 2.17
CA PHE A 35 -0.46 -6.58 2.14
C PHE A 35 -1.02 -6.16 3.52
N ALA A 36 -1.65 -7.08 4.25
CA ALA A 36 -2.10 -6.82 5.63
C ALA A 36 -0.94 -6.49 6.58
N SER A 37 0.23 -7.12 6.41
CA SER A 37 1.42 -6.80 7.20
C SER A 37 2.02 -5.42 6.87
N VAL A 38 1.84 -4.95 5.62
CA VAL A 38 2.21 -3.58 5.19
C VAL A 38 1.29 -2.56 5.85
N GLU A 39 -0.03 -2.74 5.79
CA GLU A 39 -0.98 -1.83 6.46
C GLU A 39 -0.75 -1.75 7.98
N ALA A 40 -0.31 -2.85 8.60
CA ALA A 40 0.03 -2.89 10.02
C ALA A 40 1.40 -2.29 10.36
N GLY A 41 2.16 -1.79 9.36
CA GLY A 41 3.50 -1.22 9.56
C GLY A 41 4.57 -2.23 9.99
N ARG A 42 4.31 -3.54 9.84
CA ARG A 42 5.21 -4.63 10.25
C ARG A 42 6.27 -4.99 9.19
N ARG A 43 6.31 -4.25 8.08
CA ARG A 43 7.24 -4.50 6.96
C ARG A 43 8.01 -3.24 6.60
N ASN A 44 9.30 -3.41 6.33
CA ASN A 44 10.06 -2.49 5.51
C ASN A 44 9.83 -2.88 4.04
N ILE A 45 8.89 -2.20 3.37
CA ILE A 45 8.44 -2.51 2.02
C ILE A 45 9.38 -1.91 0.97
N SER A 46 9.63 -2.64 -0.12
CA SER A 46 10.47 -2.14 -1.22
C SER A 46 9.75 -1.07 -2.04
N ILE A 47 10.52 -0.16 -2.65
CA ILE A 47 9.97 0.91 -3.48
C ILE A 47 9.13 0.40 -4.67
N CYS A 48 9.48 -0.76 -5.25
CA CYS A 48 8.70 -1.38 -6.31
C CYS A 48 7.29 -1.77 -5.86
N ASN A 49 7.15 -2.29 -4.63
CA ASN A 49 5.85 -2.63 -4.07
C ASN A 49 5.08 -1.37 -3.63
N ILE A 50 5.77 -0.32 -3.17
CA ILE A 50 5.15 0.99 -2.94
C ILE A 50 4.54 1.52 -4.23
N LYS A 51 5.27 1.47 -5.36
CA LYS A 51 4.77 1.89 -6.67
C LYS A 51 3.54 1.10 -7.10
N LYS A 52 3.55 -0.24 -6.94
CA LYS A 52 2.37 -1.07 -7.22
C LYS A 52 1.14 -0.68 -6.40
N ILE A 53 1.34 -0.41 -5.10
CA ILE A 53 0.25 0.03 -4.22
C ILE A 53 -0.25 1.42 -4.66
N ALA A 54 0.65 2.34 -4.97
CA ALA A 54 0.31 3.68 -5.45
C ALA A 54 -0.52 3.63 -6.74
N ASP A 55 -0.10 2.81 -7.70
CA ASP A 55 -0.83 2.57 -8.95
C ASP A 55 -2.21 1.97 -8.70
N GLY A 56 -2.31 0.97 -7.82
CA GLY A 56 -3.58 0.37 -7.43
C GLY A 56 -4.54 1.33 -6.72
N LEU A 57 -4.00 2.31 -5.99
CA LEU A 57 -4.77 3.37 -5.33
C LEU A 57 -5.05 4.58 -6.24
N GLY A 58 -4.49 4.62 -7.45
CA GLY A 58 -4.60 5.76 -8.35
C GLY A 58 -3.89 7.02 -7.83
N VAL A 59 -2.83 6.86 -7.03
CA VAL A 59 -2.03 7.98 -6.48
C VAL A 59 -0.63 8.00 -7.09
N SER A 60 -0.08 9.20 -7.26
CA SER A 60 1.28 9.34 -7.77
C SER A 60 2.31 9.14 -6.67
N LEU A 61 3.33 8.34 -6.95
CA LEU A 61 4.54 8.27 -6.12
C LEU A 61 5.45 9.43 -6.51
N LEU A 62 5.56 10.44 -5.65
CA LEU A 62 6.44 11.59 -5.87
C LEU A 62 7.90 11.18 -5.63
N ILE A 63 8.75 11.43 -6.63
CA ILE A 63 10.21 11.30 -6.54
C ILE A 63 10.77 12.72 -6.68
N CYS A 64 11.55 13.18 -5.71
CA CYS A 64 12.16 14.51 -5.76
C CYS A 64 13.36 14.50 -6.70
N GLY A 65 13.41 15.41 -7.67
CA GLY A 65 14.55 15.58 -8.59
C GLY A 65 14.40 14.91 -9.97
N SER A 66 13.24 14.32 -10.26
CA SER A 66 12.79 13.99 -11.62
C SER A 66 11.92 15.09 -12.22
#